data_AF-A0A9B0WUV0-F1
#
_entry.id   AF-A0A9B0WUV0-F1
#
_cell.length_a   1.000
_cell.length_b   1.000
_cell.length_c   1.000
_cell.angle_alpha   90.00
_cell.angle_beta   90.00
_cell.angle_gamma   90.00
#
_symmetry.space_group_name_H-M   'P 1'
#
loop_
_entity.id
_entity.type
_entity.pdbx_description
1 polymer ?
#
loop_
_entity_poly.entity_id
_entity_poly.type
_entity_poly.pdbx_seq_one_letter_code
_entity_poly.pdbx_strand_id
1 'polypeptide(L)'
;MLRTLFLTMLTLALVKSQDTEETITYTQCTDGYEWDPVRQQCKDIDECDIVPDACKGGMKCVNHYGGYLCLPKTAQIIVNNEQPQQETPAASEPTTRNNFVTRRNPADPQRVPINPSHRLQCMAGYEQSEYNVCQDIDECTAGTHNCRADQVCINLRGSFTCQCLPGYQKRGDQCVDIDECSTPPYCHQRCVNTPGSFYCQCSPGFQLAANNYTCVDINECDASNQCAQQCYNILGSFICQCNQGYELSSDRLNCEDIDECRTSSYLCQYQCVNEPGKFSCMCPQGYQVMRSRTCQDINECETTNECREDEMCWNYHGGFRCYPRNPCQDPYILTSENRCVCPVSNAVCREIPQSIVYKYMSIRSDRSVPSDIFQIQATTIFANTINTFRIKSGNENGEFYLRQTSPVSAMLVLVKTLTGPREHIVDLEMLTVNSIGTYRTSSVLRLTIIVGPFSF
;
A
#
# COMPACT_ATOMS: atom_id res chain seq x y z
N MET A 1 73.68 -54.64 -3.49
CA MET A 1 74.31 -55.16 -2.26
C MET A 1 73.46 -56.33 -1.77
N LEU A 2 73.92 -57.54 -1.38
CA LEU A 2 75.19 -58.30 -1.48
C LEU A 2 74.88 -59.74 -0.94
N ARG A 3 75.53 -60.89 -1.26
CA ARG A 3 76.66 -61.21 -2.17
C ARG A 3 76.64 -62.65 -2.78
N THR A 4 75.79 -63.61 -2.35
CA THR A 4 75.88 -65.05 -2.74
C THR A 4 75.27 -65.36 -4.12
N LEU A 5 75.90 -66.01 -5.12
CA LEU A 5 76.75 -67.23 -5.27
C LEU A 5 75.97 -68.57 -5.40
N PHE A 6 76.02 -69.18 -6.60
CA PHE A 6 76.61 -70.49 -7.00
C PHE A 6 76.12 -70.81 -8.45
N LEU A 7 76.96 -70.92 -9.50
CA LEU A 7 77.88 -71.99 -9.93
C LEU A 7 77.17 -73.15 -10.72
N THR A 8 77.39 -73.29 -12.05
CA THR A 8 78.31 -74.25 -12.76
C THR A 8 77.79 -75.71 -12.88
N MET A 9 78.08 -76.56 -13.89
CA MET A 9 78.86 -76.49 -15.16
C MET A 9 78.63 -77.78 -16.01
N LEU A 10 79.18 -77.81 -17.25
CA LEU A 10 79.59 -79.03 -18.01
C LEU A 10 78.47 -79.98 -18.54
N THR A 11 78.65 -80.84 -19.56
CA THR A 11 79.84 -81.23 -20.37
C THR A 11 79.46 -81.48 -21.85
N LEU A 12 80.45 -81.51 -22.75
CA LEU A 12 80.33 -82.00 -24.14
C LEU A 12 80.18 -83.54 -24.18
N ALA A 13 79.53 -84.05 -25.24
CA ALA A 13 79.93 -85.29 -25.92
C ALA A 13 79.66 -85.14 -27.43
N LEU A 14 80.58 -85.61 -28.27
CA LEU A 14 80.51 -85.46 -29.74
C LEU A 14 80.79 -86.83 -30.37
N VAL A 15 79.80 -87.39 -31.06
CA VAL A 15 79.94 -88.59 -31.90
C VAL A 15 79.23 -88.29 -33.23
N LYS A 16 79.81 -88.76 -34.33
CA LYS A 16 79.44 -88.38 -35.70
C LYS A 16 79.42 -89.61 -36.60
N SER A 17 78.26 -89.97 -37.16
CA SER A 17 78.20 -90.78 -38.39
C SER A 17 76.83 -90.69 -39.10
N GLN A 18 76.88 -90.16 -40.33
CA GLN A 18 76.11 -90.54 -41.53
C GLN A 18 74.57 -90.67 -41.53
N ASP A 19 73.99 -89.78 -42.35
CA ASP A 19 73.14 -90.08 -43.52
C ASP A 19 71.82 -90.86 -43.35
N THR A 20 70.70 -90.13 -43.45
CA THR A 20 69.57 -90.49 -44.33
C THR A 20 68.70 -89.26 -44.60
N GLU A 21 68.20 -89.11 -45.82
CA GLU A 21 67.26 -88.02 -46.18
C GLU A 21 65.82 -88.49 -45.95
N GLU A 22 65.06 -87.79 -45.10
CA GLU A 22 63.60 -87.92 -45.03
C GLU A 22 62.94 -86.55 -45.30
N THR A 23 62.43 -86.37 -46.52
CA THR A 23 61.64 -85.19 -46.90
C THR A 23 60.24 -85.27 -46.30
N ILE A 24 60.06 -84.71 -45.10
CA ILE A 24 58.74 -84.55 -44.49
C ILE A 24 57.92 -83.52 -45.28
N THR A 25 56.95 -83.98 -46.06
CA THR A 25 55.98 -83.12 -46.76
C THR A 25 54.98 -82.53 -45.77
N TYR A 26 55.09 -81.23 -45.49
CA TYR A 26 54.05 -80.49 -44.79
C TYR A 26 52.80 -80.39 -45.66
N THR A 27 51.69 -81.00 -45.24
CA THR A 27 50.35 -80.65 -45.73
C THR A 27 49.99 -79.26 -45.23
N GLN A 28 50.24 -78.24 -46.05
CA GLN A 28 49.86 -76.87 -45.76
C GLN A 28 48.35 -76.70 -45.93
N CYS A 29 47.66 -76.37 -44.84
CA CYS A 29 46.30 -75.84 -44.91
C CYS A 29 46.31 -74.42 -45.52
N THR A 30 45.19 -74.04 -46.11
CA THR A 30 44.93 -72.66 -46.53
C THR A 30 44.84 -71.74 -45.32
N ASP A 31 45.22 -70.46 -45.48
CA ASP A 31 45.08 -69.42 -44.45
C ASP A 31 43.66 -69.42 -43.85
N GLY A 32 43.55 -69.25 -42.53
CA GLY A 32 42.30 -69.40 -41.76
C GLY A 32 42.02 -70.81 -41.23
N TYR A 33 42.84 -71.81 -41.58
CA TYR A 33 42.66 -73.19 -41.13
C TYR A 33 43.93 -73.80 -40.52
N GLU A 34 43.76 -74.52 -39.40
CA GLU A 34 44.81 -75.31 -38.74
C GLU A 34 44.70 -76.78 -39.16
N TRP A 35 45.83 -77.49 -39.23
CA TRP A 35 45.80 -78.94 -39.48
C TRP A 35 45.43 -79.68 -38.19
N ASP A 36 44.30 -80.39 -38.19
CA ASP A 36 43.91 -81.31 -37.11
C ASP A 36 44.58 -82.68 -37.36
N PRO A 37 45.67 -83.04 -36.64
CA PRO A 37 46.40 -84.28 -36.90
C PRO A 37 45.63 -85.54 -36.44
N VAL A 38 44.56 -85.38 -35.65
CA VAL A 38 43.70 -86.48 -35.18
C VAL A 38 42.65 -86.82 -36.24
N ARG A 39 42.12 -85.81 -36.93
CA ARG A 39 41.15 -85.98 -38.03
C ARG A 39 41.78 -86.06 -39.43
N GLN A 40 43.06 -85.70 -39.57
CA GLN A 40 43.77 -85.55 -40.85
C GLN A 40 43.02 -84.67 -41.86
N GLN A 41 42.51 -83.54 -41.38
CA GLN A 41 41.86 -82.52 -42.20
C GLN A 41 42.21 -81.13 -41.68
N CYS A 42 42.08 -80.13 -42.53
CA CYS A 42 42.11 -78.73 -42.11
C CYS A 42 40.84 -78.41 -41.30
N LYS A 43 41.01 -77.87 -40.10
CA LYS A 43 39.96 -77.41 -39.20
C LYS A 43 39.99 -75.87 -39.16
N ASP A 44 38.80 -75.28 -39.11
CA ASP A 44 38.58 -73.85 -38.92
C ASP A 44 39.32 -73.31 -37.67
N ILE A 45 40.02 -72.18 -37.80
CA ILE A 45 40.64 -71.46 -36.68
C ILE A 45 39.62 -70.50 -36.09
N ASP A 46 39.49 -70.42 -34.75
CA ASP A 46 38.69 -69.37 -34.13
C ASP A 46 39.56 -68.14 -33.85
N GLU A 47 39.67 -67.20 -34.80
CA GLU A 47 40.48 -66.00 -34.55
C GLU A 47 39.84 -65.04 -33.55
N CYS A 48 38.56 -65.20 -33.19
CA CYS A 48 37.93 -64.39 -32.16
C CYS A 48 38.47 -64.70 -30.75
N ASP A 49 38.81 -65.97 -30.48
CA ASP A 49 39.50 -66.38 -29.25
C ASP A 49 41.01 -66.06 -29.27
N ILE A 50 41.62 -65.94 -30.46
CA ILE A 50 43.08 -65.78 -30.63
C ILE A 50 43.50 -64.31 -30.75
N VAL A 51 42.63 -63.41 -31.24
CA VAL A 51 42.95 -62.00 -31.50
C VAL A 51 42.14 -61.06 -30.59
N PRO A 52 42.73 -60.55 -29.49
CA PRO A 52 42.10 -59.52 -28.66
C PRO A 52 41.74 -58.28 -29.48
N ASP A 53 40.49 -57.80 -29.34
CA ASP A 53 39.91 -56.72 -30.15
C ASP A 53 40.06 -56.91 -31.68
N ALA A 54 39.89 -58.14 -32.17
CA ALA A 54 39.80 -58.48 -33.60
C ALA A 54 38.92 -57.51 -34.40
N CYS A 55 37.82 -57.06 -33.79
CA CYS A 55 36.86 -56.14 -34.39
C CYS A 55 36.93 -54.74 -33.74
N LYS A 56 37.31 -53.74 -34.55
CA LYS A 56 37.38 -52.33 -34.12
C LYS A 56 36.00 -51.68 -34.04
N GLY A 57 35.92 -50.53 -33.36
CA GLY A 57 34.69 -49.74 -33.27
C GLY A 57 33.62 -50.31 -32.32
N GLY A 58 33.99 -51.24 -31.43
CA GLY A 58 33.06 -51.83 -30.46
C GLY A 58 32.12 -52.90 -31.04
N MET A 59 32.38 -53.36 -32.26
CA MET A 59 31.73 -54.52 -32.90
C MET A 59 32.02 -55.83 -32.14
N LYS A 60 31.17 -56.83 -32.33
CA LYS A 60 31.36 -58.20 -31.83
C LYS A 60 32.06 -59.04 -32.92
N CYS A 61 33.08 -59.80 -32.52
CA CYS A 61 33.67 -60.85 -33.36
C CYS A 61 32.80 -62.11 -33.35
N VAL A 62 32.59 -62.72 -34.52
CA VAL A 62 31.94 -64.02 -34.70
C VAL A 62 32.80 -64.87 -35.63
N ASN A 63 33.23 -66.03 -35.17
CA ASN A 63 34.02 -66.99 -35.95
C ASN A 63 33.25 -67.47 -37.21
N HIS A 64 33.95 -67.72 -38.30
CA HIS A 64 33.39 -68.12 -39.58
C HIS A 64 34.36 -68.96 -40.41
N TYR A 65 33.85 -69.73 -41.37
CA TYR A 65 34.70 -70.63 -42.16
C TYR A 65 35.81 -69.88 -42.92
N GLY A 66 37.05 -70.07 -42.47
CA GLY A 66 38.26 -69.42 -42.99
C GLY A 66 38.48 -67.98 -42.51
N GLY A 67 37.93 -67.57 -41.38
CA GLY A 67 38.19 -66.26 -40.77
C GLY A 67 37.16 -65.81 -39.73
N TYR A 68 37.01 -64.49 -39.56
CA TYR A 68 36.02 -63.93 -38.63
C TYR A 68 35.21 -62.80 -39.25
N LEU A 69 33.97 -62.67 -38.77
CA LEU A 69 33.03 -61.62 -39.14
C LEU A 69 32.84 -60.63 -37.99
N CYS A 70 33.02 -59.34 -38.29
CA CYS A 70 32.75 -58.26 -37.36
C CYS A 70 31.31 -57.75 -37.53
N LEU A 71 30.48 -57.99 -36.52
CA LEU A 71 29.07 -57.58 -36.49
C LEU A 71 28.85 -56.41 -35.53
N PRO A 72 27.86 -55.54 -35.77
CA PRO A 72 27.30 -54.70 -34.72
C PRO A 72 26.89 -55.55 -33.51
N LYS A 73 27.10 -55.04 -32.28
CA LYS A 73 26.63 -55.73 -31.06
C LYS A 73 25.10 -55.94 -31.01
N THR A 74 24.38 -55.24 -31.87
CA THR A 74 22.93 -55.24 -32.07
C THR A 74 22.47 -56.22 -33.17
N ALA A 75 23.37 -57.11 -33.65
CA ALA A 75 23.13 -58.02 -34.76
C ALA A 75 23.60 -59.46 -34.49
N GLN A 76 23.02 -60.40 -35.25
CA GLN A 76 23.40 -61.82 -35.30
C GLN A 76 23.28 -62.35 -36.74
N ILE A 77 23.94 -63.47 -37.05
CA ILE A 77 23.81 -64.19 -38.33
C ILE A 77 22.89 -65.38 -38.13
N ILE A 78 22.01 -65.62 -39.11
CA ILE A 78 21.27 -66.87 -39.24
C ILE A 78 21.75 -67.60 -40.51
N VAL A 79 22.09 -68.88 -40.35
CA VAL A 79 22.41 -69.80 -41.46
C VAL A 79 21.16 -70.63 -41.75
N ASN A 80 20.72 -70.67 -42.99
CA ASN A 80 19.67 -71.61 -43.40
C ASN A 80 20.29 -73.00 -43.59
N ASN A 81 19.72 -74.03 -42.96
CA ASN A 81 20.20 -75.42 -43.05
C ASN A 81 19.81 -76.10 -44.38
N GLU A 82 20.33 -75.57 -45.49
CA GLU A 82 20.43 -76.31 -46.75
C GLU A 82 21.89 -76.72 -46.95
N GLN A 83 22.12 -78.03 -46.76
CA GLN A 83 23.37 -78.81 -46.83
C GLN A 83 24.68 -78.08 -47.18
N PRO A 84 25.70 -78.07 -46.29
CA PRO A 84 27.04 -77.62 -46.68
C PRO A 84 27.61 -78.56 -47.74
N GLN A 85 27.85 -78.05 -48.95
CA GLN A 85 28.66 -78.76 -49.93
C GLN A 85 30.11 -78.78 -49.44
N GLN A 86 30.67 -79.99 -49.37
CA GLN A 86 31.94 -80.26 -48.72
C GLN A 86 33.11 -79.96 -49.66
N GLU A 87 33.38 -78.68 -49.92
CA GLU A 87 34.54 -78.24 -50.71
C GLU A 87 35.84 -78.51 -49.93
N THR A 88 36.48 -79.65 -50.20
CA THR A 88 37.82 -79.97 -49.67
C THR A 88 38.90 -79.28 -50.50
N PRO A 89 39.76 -78.43 -49.91
CA PRO A 89 40.92 -77.89 -50.59
C PRO A 89 41.91 -79.01 -50.95
N ALA A 90 42.20 -79.17 -52.23
CA ALA A 90 43.19 -80.13 -52.71
C ALA A 90 44.61 -79.58 -52.51
N ALA A 91 45.56 -80.45 -52.13
CA ALA A 91 46.97 -80.10 -52.05
C ALA A 91 47.55 -79.76 -53.43
N SER A 92 48.42 -78.74 -53.52
CA SER A 92 49.06 -78.30 -54.76
C SER A 92 50.57 -78.04 -54.59
N GLU A 93 51.31 -78.16 -55.68
CA GLU A 93 52.79 -78.26 -55.69
C GLU A 93 53.54 -76.95 -55.36
N PRO A 94 54.78 -77.05 -54.82
CA PRO A 94 55.60 -75.89 -54.48
C PRO A 94 56.13 -75.18 -55.73
N THR A 95 55.66 -73.95 -55.98
CA THR A 95 56.25 -73.05 -56.99
C THR A 95 56.66 -71.71 -56.38
N THR A 96 57.84 -71.22 -56.77
CA THR A 96 58.52 -70.09 -56.11
C THR A 96 58.01 -68.73 -56.62
N ARG A 97 57.06 -68.13 -55.89
CA ARG A 97 56.79 -66.68 -55.93
C ARG A 97 56.58 -66.09 -54.54
N ASN A 98 57.00 -64.84 -54.37
CA ASN A 98 57.13 -64.18 -53.07
C ASN A 98 55.79 -64.01 -52.33
N ASN A 99 55.81 -64.24 -51.01
CA ASN A 99 54.72 -63.92 -50.09
C ASN A 99 54.32 -62.44 -50.19
N PHE A 100 53.14 -62.15 -50.75
CA PHE A 100 52.48 -60.84 -50.63
C PHE A 100 50.95 -60.99 -50.72
N VAL A 101 50.31 -61.19 -49.57
CA VAL A 101 48.90 -60.82 -49.38
C VAL A 101 48.80 -59.82 -48.22
N THR A 102 48.93 -58.55 -48.62
CA THR A 102 48.25 -57.36 -48.09
C THR A 102 47.57 -57.50 -46.71
N ARG A 103 48.08 -56.77 -45.71
CA ARG A 103 47.27 -56.36 -44.55
C ARG A 103 46.04 -55.61 -45.07
N ARG A 104 44.82 -56.15 -44.94
CA ARG A 104 43.62 -55.35 -45.23
C ARG A 104 43.51 -54.25 -44.16
N ASN A 105 43.42 -53.01 -44.63
CA ASN A 105 43.37 -51.84 -43.76
C ASN A 105 41.98 -51.74 -43.12
N PRO A 106 41.82 -51.46 -41.80
CA PRO A 106 40.51 -51.37 -41.12
C PRO A 106 39.66 -50.14 -41.49
N ALA A 107 39.72 -49.68 -42.74
CA ALA A 107 39.13 -48.45 -43.25
C ALA A 107 38.43 -48.64 -44.63
N ASP A 108 38.13 -49.89 -45.00
CA ASP A 108 37.34 -50.25 -46.17
C ASP A 108 35.98 -50.78 -45.69
N PRO A 109 34.84 -50.09 -45.96
CA PRO A 109 33.51 -50.54 -45.55
C PRO A 109 33.04 -51.69 -46.45
N GLN A 110 33.63 -52.87 -46.26
CA GLN A 110 33.32 -54.05 -47.07
C GLN A 110 31.88 -54.46 -46.86
N ARG A 111 31.10 -54.36 -47.95
CA ARG A 111 29.79 -55.00 -48.06
C ARG A 111 29.94 -56.47 -47.70
N VAL A 112 29.00 -57.00 -46.93
CA VAL A 112 28.87 -58.44 -46.67
C VAL A 112 29.02 -59.21 -48.00
N PRO A 113 29.87 -60.25 -48.08
CA PRO A 113 29.98 -61.05 -49.29
C PRO A 113 28.61 -61.54 -49.74
N ILE A 114 28.30 -61.40 -51.04
CA ILE A 114 27.01 -61.83 -51.61
C ILE A 114 27.03 -63.36 -51.79
N ASN A 115 27.05 -64.07 -50.66
CA ASN A 115 26.81 -65.51 -50.56
C ASN A 115 25.39 -65.69 -49.99
N PRO A 116 24.43 -66.30 -50.72
CA PRO A 116 23.00 -66.29 -50.35
C PRO A 116 22.64 -66.89 -48.97
N SER A 117 23.55 -67.64 -48.34
CA SER A 117 23.25 -68.46 -47.15
C SER A 117 23.27 -67.74 -45.80
N HIS A 118 23.78 -66.50 -45.72
CA HIS A 118 23.93 -65.77 -44.45
C HIS A 118 23.09 -64.50 -44.41
N ARG A 119 22.02 -64.51 -43.61
CA ARG A 119 21.18 -63.34 -43.37
C ARG A 119 21.59 -62.63 -42.08
N LEU A 120 21.86 -61.33 -42.17
CA LEU A 120 21.96 -60.46 -41.01
C LEU A 120 20.57 -60.32 -40.38
N GLN A 121 20.46 -60.60 -39.08
CA GLN A 121 19.25 -60.38 -38.30
C GLN A 121 19.58 -59.42 -37.15
N CYS A 122 18.90 -58.29 -37.10
CA CYS A 122 19.01 -57.35 -35.99
C CYS A 122 18.28 -57.90 -34.74
N MET A 123 18.75 -57.48 -33.57
CA MET A 123 18.11 -57.76 -32.28
C MET A 123 16.79 -56.98 -32.16
N ALA A 124 15.93 -57.35 -31.20
CA ALA A 124 14.72 -56.59 -30.91
C ALA A 124 15.08 -55.13 -30.55
N GLY A 125 14.27 -54.17 -31.03
CA GLY A 125 14.56 -52.73 -30.95
C GLY A 125 15.51 -52.20 -32.03
N TYR A 126 15.98 -53.03 -32.97
CA TYR A 126 16.90 -52.61 -34.04
C TYR A 126 16.44 -53.09 -35.43
N GLU A 127 16.62 -52.26 -36.45
CA GLU A 127 16.31 -52.55 -37.86
C GLU A 127 17.53 -52.46 -38.79
N GLN A 128 17.46 -53.10 -39.95
CA GLN A 128 18.57 -53.17 -40.89
C GLN A 128 18.53 -51.99 -41.89
N SER A 129 19.47 -51.05 -41.72
CA SER A 129 19.68 -49.95 -42.67
C SER A 129 20.19 -50.43 -44.04
N GLU A 130 20.10 -49.56 -45.06
CA GLU A 130 20.60 -49.78 -46.43
C GLU A 130 22.09 -50.20 -46.50
N TYR A 131 22.86 -49.93 -45.44
CA TYR A 131 24.29 -50.23 -45.33
C TYR A 131 24.60 -51.54 -44.58
N ASN A 132 23.58 -52.37 -44.30
CA ASN A 132 23.69 -53.57 -43.46
C ASN A 132 24.16 -53.29 -42.02
N VAL A 133 23.86 -52.09 -41.50
CA VAL A 133 24.08 -51.74 -40.08
C VAL A 133 22.74 -51.81 -39.34
N CYS A 134 22.70 -52.50 -38.21
CA CYS A 134 21.52 -52.54 -37.34
C CYS A 134 21.39 -51.21 -36.57
N GLN A 135 20.51 -50.34 -37.05
CA GLN A 135 20.19 -49.05 -36.45
C GLN A 135 19.05 -49.17 -35.44
N ASP A 136 19.00 -48.23 -34.51
CA ASP A 136 17.98 -48.11 -33.47
C ASP A 136 16.60 -47.87 -34.12
N ILE A 137 15.57 -48.64 -33.74
CA ILE A 137 14.20 -48.32 -34.16
C ILE A 137 13.68 -47.25 -33.21
N ASP A 138 13.52 -46.03 -33.72
CA ASP A 138 12.86 -44.97 -32.96
C ASP A 138 11.34 -45.24 -32.94
N GLU A 139 10.86 -45.99 -31.94
CA GLU A 139 9.45 -46.40 -31.90
C GLU A 139 8.48 -45.23 -31.70
N CYS A 140 9.01 -44.08 -31.26
CA CYS A 140 8.28 -42.83 -31.07
C CYS A 140 7.95 -42.13 -32.40
N THR A 141 8.86 -42.14 -33.37
CA THR A 141 8.63 -41.62 -34.73
C THR A 141 8.02 -42.67 -35.66
N ALA A 142 8.32 -43.96 -35.46
CA ALA A 142 7.72 -45.06 -36.21
C ALA A 142 6.26 -45.36 -35.80
N GLY A 143 5.80 -44.84 -34.65
CA GLY A 143 4.44 -45.06 -34.13
C GLY A 143 4.20 -46.51 -33.66
N THR A 144 5.26 -47.26 -33.37
CA THR A 144 5.22 -48.66 -32.93
C THR A 144 5.20 -48.81 -31.40
N HIS A 145 5.32 -47.71 -30.67
CA HIS A 145 5.22 -47.67 -29.21
C HIS A 145 3.83 -48.07 -28.69
N ASN A 146 3.75 -48.55 -27.45
CA ASN A 146 2.48 -48.79 -26.74
C ASN A 146 2.13 -47.70 -25.69
N CYS A 147 2.82 -46.56 -25.73
CA CYS A 147 2.51 -45.41 -24.87
C CYS A 147 1.08 -44.90 -25.06
N ARG A 148 0.47 -44.46 -23.97
CA ARG A 148 -0.90 -43.95 -23.94
C ARG A 148 -0.97 -42.46 -24.32
N ALA A 149 -2.18 -41.94 -24.55
CA ALA A 149 -2.39 -40.53 -24.91
C ALA A 149 -2.05 -39.53 -23.76
N ASP A 150 -1.98 -40.01 -22.52
CA ASP A 150 -1.51 -39.28 -21.33
C ASP A 150 0.03 -39.33 -21.14
N GLN A 151 0.76 -39.85 -22.12
CA GLN A 151 2.20 -40.16 -22.02
C GLN A 151 3.00 -39.63 -23.21
N VAL A 152 4.24 -39.20 -22.92
CA VAL A 152 5.27 -38.88 -23.90
C VAL A 152 6.12 -40.13 -24.15
N CYS A 153 6.23 -40.53 -25.42
CA CYS A 153 7.18 -41.54 -25.84
C CYS A 153 8.59 -40.94 -25.87
N ILE A 154 9.56 -41.63 -25.27
CA ILE A 154 10.98 -41.28 -25.29
C ILE A 154 11.75 -42.49 -25.80
N ASN A 155 12.39 -42.36 -26.97
CA ASN A 155 13.24 -43.41 -27.52
C ASN A 155 14.51 -43.58 -26.67
N LEU A 156 14.91 -44.84 -26.42
CA LEU A 156 16.19 -45.23 -25.82
C LEU A 156 16.78 -46.36 -26.67
N ARG A 157 18.10 -46.52 -26.67
CA ARG A 157 18.78 -47.46 -27.57
C ARG A 157 18.33 -48.92 -27.37
N GLY A 158 17.53 -49.42 -28.31
CA GLY A 158 16.94 -50.75 -28.32
C GLY A 158 15.62 -50.91 -27.55
N SER A 159 14.99 -49.82 -27.11
CA SER A 159 13.64 -49.80 -26.49
C SER A 159 13.19 -48.38 -26.16
N PHE A 160 12.01 -47.97 -26.61
CA PHE A 160 11.31 -46.82 -26.03
C PHE A 160 10.99 -46.95 -24.53
N THR A 161 10.65 -45.82 -23.91
CA THR A 161 9.94 -45.73 -22.62
C THR A 161 8.82 -44.71 -22.69
N CYS A 162 7.79 -44.89 -21.86
CA CYS A 162 6.62 -44.00 -21.79
C CYS A 162 6.61 -43.25 -20.45
N GLN A 163 6.82 -41.94 -20.50
CA GLN A 163 6.76 -41.07 -19.31
C GLN A 163 5.43 -40.31 -19.31
N CYS A 164 4.94 -39.94 -18.13
CA CYS A 164 3.76 -39.10 -18.02
C CYS A 164 4.03 -37.67 -18.53
N LEU A 165 2.99 -36.97 -18.95
CA LEU A 165 3.06 -35.53 -19.23
C LEU A 165 3.59 -34.74 -17.99
N PRO A 166 4.23 -33.57 -18.19
CA PRO A 166 4.61 -32.70 -17.07
C PRO A 166 3.42 -32.38 -16.17
N GLY A 167 3.62 -32.41 -14.85
CA GLY A 167 2.55 -32.28 -13.84
C GLY A 167 1.82 -33.58 -13.51
N TYR A 168 2.15 -34.71 -14.14
CA TYR A 168 1.52 -36.01 -13.87
C TYR A 168 2.51 -37.05 -13.33
N GLN A 169 2.04 -37.90 -12.41
CA GLN A 169 2.78 -39.02 -11.82
C GLN A 169 2.18 -40.37 -12.26
N LYS A 170 3.04 -41.37 -12.49
CA LYS A 170 2.58 -42.72 -12.85
C LYS A 170 2.03 -43.46 -11.62
N ARG A 171 0.75 -43.79 -11.62
CA ARG A 171 0.07 -44.58 -10.56
C ARG A 171 -0.53 -45.85 -11.18
N GLY A 172 0.21 -46.95 -11.13
CA GLY A 172 -0.08 -48.13 -11.95
C GLY A 172 0.19 -47.82 -13.42
N ASP A 173 -0.75 -48.15 -14.31
CA ASP A 173 -0.64 -47.87 -15.76
C ASP A 173 -1.30 -46.55 -16.21
N GLN A 174 -1.76 -45.71 -15.27
CA GLN A 174 -2.35 -44.40 -15.56
C GLN A 174 -1.42 -43.28 -15.09
N CYS A 175 -1.35 -42.19 -15.86
CA CYS A 175 -0.80 -40.94 -15.38
C CYS A 175 -1.90 -40.17 -14.63
N VAL A 176 -1.70 -39.99 -13.34
CA VAL A 176 -2.61 -39.20 -12.49
C VAL A 176 -1.97 -37.86 -12.17
N ASP A 177 -2.82 -36.85 -12.06
CA ASP A 177 -2.46 -35.48 -11.71
C ASP A 177 -1.61 -35.44 -10.42
N ILE A 178 -0.59 -34.57 -10.39
CA ILE A 178 0.14 -34.26 -9.16
C ILE A 178 -0.56 -33.07 -8.54
N ASP A 179 -1.40 -33.31 -7.53
CA ASP A 179 -1.99 -32.22 -6.75
C ASP A 179 -0.90 -31.53 -5.91
N GLU A 180 -0.30 -30.46 -6.45
CA GLU A 180 0.73 -29.71 -5.72
C GLU A 180 0.15 -29.01 -4.48
N CYS A 181 -1.16 -28.78 -4.43
CA CYS A 181 -1.83 -28.20 -3.26
C CYS A 181 -1.89 -29.17 -2.06
N SER A 182 -1.70 -30.48 -2.24
CA SER A 182 -1.74 -31.48 -1.16
C SER A 182 -0.52 -31.43 -0.21
N THR A 183 0.57 -30.75 -0.57
CA THR A 183 1.78 -30.65 0.27
C THR A 183 2.22 -29.18 0.47
N PRO A 184 1.82 -28.51 1.56
CA PRO A 184 2.20 -27.12 1.81
C PRO A 184 3.71 -26.89 2.00
N PRO A 185 4.25 -25.69 1.71
CA PRO A 185 3.55 -24.46 1.33
C PRO A 185 3.96 -23.93 -0.06
N TYR A 186 3.15 -24.16 -1.09
CA TYR A 186 3.37 -23.58 -2.44
C TYR A 186 2.72 -22.20 -2.66
N CYS A 187 1.62 -21.89 -1.96
CA CYS A 187 0.89 -20.63 -2.09
C CYS A 187 0.77 -19.92 -0.73
N HIS A 188 0.78 -18.58 -0.72
CA HIS A 188 0.61 -17.80 0.52
C HIS A 188 -0.81 -17.91 1.12
N GLN A 189 -1.85 -17.94 0.28
CA GLN A 189 -3.25 -17.95 0.74
C GLN A 189 -4.02 -19.18 0.24
N ARG A 190 -4.51 -19.17 -1.00
CA ARG A 190 -5.22 -20.32 -1.59
C ARG A 190 -4.41 -20.92 -2.73
N CYS A 191 -4.29 -22.24 -2.73
CA CYS A 191 -3.82 -23.03 -3.86
C CYS A 191 -5.03 -23.59 -4.63
N VAL A 192 -4.95 -23.62 -5.95
CA VAL A 192 -5.95 -24.25 -6.82
C VAL A 192 -5.22 -25.18 -7.80
N ASN A 193 -5.42 -26.48 -7.61
CA ASN A 193 -4.88 -27.51 -8.48
C ASN A 193 -5.65 -27.56 -9.82
N THR A 194 -4.95 -27.86 -10.91
CA THR A 194 -5.49 -27.95 -12.27
C THR A 194 -4.80 -29.09 -13.05
N PRO A 195 -5.39 -29.65 -14.11
CA PRO A 195 -4.78 -30.75 -14.85
C PRO A 195 -3.37 -30.39 -15.38
N GLY A 196 -2.33 -30.98 -14.77
CA GLY A 196 -0.92 -30.79 -15.09
C GLY A 196 -0.23 -29.54 -14.50
N SER A 197 -0.88 -28.78 -13.60
CA SER A 197 -0.26 -27.62 -12.93
C SER A 197 -1.14 -27.05 -11.80
N PHE A 198 -0.67 -26.02 -11.09
CA PHE A 198 -1.47 -25.29 -10.12
C PHE A 198 -1.34 -23.78 -10.31
N TYR A 199 -2.27 -23.03 -9.71
CA TYR A 199 -2.13 -21.59 -9.55
C TYR A 199 -2.53 -21.15 -8.14
N CYS A 200 -1.90 -20.07 -7.67
CA CYS A 200 -2.25 -19.45 -6.40
C CYS A 200 -3.34 -18.39 -6.62
N GLN A 201 -4.36 -18.42 -5.76
CA GLN A 201 -5.40 -17.41 -5.71
C GLN A 201 -5.29 -16.60 -4.42
N CYS A 202 -5.53 -15.30 -4.54
CA CYS A 202 -5.56 -14.38 -3.41
C CYS A 202 -7.01 -14.08 -2.98
N SER A 203 -7.16 -13.78 -1.69
CA SER A 203 -8.42 -13.33 -1.10
C SER A 203 -8.76 -11.90 -1.60
N PRO A 204 -10.02 -11.45 -1.48
CA PRO A 204 -10.35 -10.03 -1.69
C PRO A 204 -9.44 -9.12 -0.86
N GLY A 205 -9.06 -7.96 -1.42
CA GLY A 205 -8.06 -7.05 -0.84
C GLY A 205 -6.59 -7.44 -1.11
N PHE A 206 -6.32 -8.58 -1.75
CA PHE A 206 -4.96 -9.03 -2.08
C PHE A 206 -4.78 -9.30 -3.57
N GLN A 207 -3.61 -8.95 -4.10
CA GLN A 207 -3.18 -9.23 -5.47
C GLN A 207 -2.00 -10.22 -5.49
N LEU A 208 -1.86 -10.96 -6.59
CA LEU A 208 -0.77 -11.92 -6.75
C LEU A 208 0.50 -11.19 -7.19
N ALA A 209 1.60 -11.35 -6.45
CA ALA A 209 2.88 -10.74 -6.80
C ALA A 209 3.51 -11.40 -8.04
N ALA A 210 4.52 -10.74 -8.63
CA ALA A 210 5.22 -11.18 -9.84
C ALA A 210 5.96 -12.54 -9.75
N ASN A 211 5.95 -13.20 -8.58
CA ASN A 211 6.43 -14.57 -8.40
C ASN A 211 5.34 -15.64 -8.58
N ASN A 212 4.07 -15.25 -8.78
CA ASN A 212 2.87 -16.09 -8.86
C ASN A 212 2.54 -16.95 -7.62
N TYR A 213 3.22 -16.75 -6.47
CA TYR A 213 3.03 -17.55 -5.25
C TYR A 213 2.61 -16.74 -4.03
N THR A 214 3.11 -15.50 -3.88
CA THR A 214 2.82 -14.65 -2.73
C THR A 214 1.73 -13.64 -3.05
N CYS A 215 0.61 -13.74 -2.33
CA CYS A 215 -0.38 -12.67 -2.26
C CYS A 215 0.17 -11.50 -1.45
N VAL A 216 0.15 -10.31 -2.05
CA VAL A 216 0.48 -9.03 -1.39
C VAL A 216 -0.78 -8.18 -1.28
N ASP A 217 -0.79 -7.33 -0.26
CA ASP A 217 -1.87 -6.40 0.03
C ASP A 217 -2.09 -5.41 -1.13
N ILE A 218 -3.35 -5.05 -1.41
CA ILE A 218 -3.67 -4.00 -2.39
C ILE A 218 -3.78 -2.69 -1.61
N ASN A 219 -2.79 -1.79 -1.74
CA ASN A 219 -2.89 -0.48 -1.11
C ASN A 219 -3.91 0.41 -1.83
N GLU A 220 -5.15 0.44 -1.34
CA GLU A 220 -6.22 1.23 -1.97
C GLU A 220 -6.01 2.75 -1.85
N CYS A 221 -5.14 3.21 -0.95
CA CYS A 221 -4.79 4.62 -0.82
C CYS A 221 -3.90 5.12 -1.99
N ASP A 222 -3.04 4.27 -2.56
CA ASP A 222 -2.05 4.68 -3.58
C ASP A 222 -2.66 4.99 -4.95
N ALA A 223 -3.74 4.28 -5.32
CA ALA A 223 -4.22 4.26 -6.71
C ALA A 223 -5.17 5.42 -7.08
N SER A 224 -5.87 5.99 -6.09
CA SER A 224 -6.77 7.14 -6.30
C SER A 224 -7.18 7.88 -5.02
N ASN A 225 -6.79 7.39 -3.83
CA ASN A 225 -7.36 7.75 -2.53
C ASN A 225 -8.90 7.70 -2.53
N GLN A 226 -9.48 6.50 -2.30
CA GLN A 226 -10.93 6.30 -2.26
C GLN A 226 -11.65 7.05 -1.11
N CYS A 227 -10.89 7.61 -0.16
CA CYS A 227 -11.41 8.43 0.92
C CYS A 227 -11.41 9.91 0.54
N ALA A 228 -12.49 10.63 0.88
CA ALA A 228 -12.57 12.08 0.63
C ALA A 228 -11.53 12.90 1.43
N GLN A 229 -10.96 12.33 2.49
CA GLN A 229 -9.95 12.98 3.34
C GLN A 229 -8.78 12.03 3.64
N GLN A 230 -8.70 11.43 4.84
CA GLN A 230 -7.58 10.58 5.24
C GLN A 230 -7.89 9.10 4.90
N CYS A 231 -6.89 8.39 4.36
CA CYS A 231 -6.96 6.95 4.06
C CYS A 231 -5.86 6.22 4.83
N TYR A 232 -6.23 5.11 5.45
CA TYR A 232 -5.31 4.20 6.13
C TYR A 232 -5.47 2.80 5.57
N ASN A 233 -4.42 2.31 4.92
CA ASN A 233 -4.37 0.96 4.41
C ASN A 233 -4.21 -0.05 5.56
N ILE A 234 -4.99 -1.14 5.53
CA ILE A 234 -4.92 -2.27 6.48
C ILE A 234 -4.90 -3.59 5.70
N LEU A 235 -4.59 -4.71 6.35
CA LEU A 235 -4.46 -5.98 5.63
C LEU A 235 -5.81 -6.46 5.07
N GLY A 236 -5.94 -6.43 3.74
CA GLY A 236 -7.11 -6.83 2.97
C GLY A 236 -8.23 -5.79 2.82
N SER A 237 -7.98 -4.52 3.18
CA SER A 237 -8.95 -3.40 3.06
C SER A 237 -8.28 -2.07 3.39
N PHE A 238 -8.94 -0.95 3.13
CA PHE A 238 -8.62 0.35 3.72
C PHE A 238 -9.69 0.79 4.73
N ILE A 239 -9.38 1.83 5.51
CA ILE A 239 -10.36 2.60 6.28
C ILE A 239 -10.18 4.10 6.02
N CYS A 240 -11.29 4.84 5.98
CA CYS A 240 -11.29 6.28 5.85
C CYS A 240 -11.46 6.96 7.21
N GLN A 241 -10.79 8.10 7.39
CA GLN A 241 -10.94 8.96 8.56
C GLN A 241 -11.10 10.43 8.14
N CYS A 242 -11.95 11.13 8.88
CA CYS A 242 -12.21 12.55 8.67
C CYS A 242 -11.32 13.43 9.57
N ASN A 243 -10.99 14.61 9.08
CA ASN A 243 -10.34 15.66 9.84
C ASN A 243 -11.26 16.17 10.97
N GLN A 244 -10.68 16.88 11.94
CA GLN A 244 -11.47 17.56 12.96
C GLN A 244 -12.50 18.52 12.32
N GLY A 245 -13.73 18.50 12.85
CA GLY A 245 -14.86 19.27 12.30
C GLY A 245 -15.72 18.51 11.28
N TYR A 246 -15.36 17.28 10.92
CA TYR A 246 -16.09 16.45 9.97
C TYR A 246 -16.47 15.09 10.56
N GLU A 247 -17.63 14.56 10.17
CA GLU A 247 -18.07 13.19 10.49
C GLU A 247 -18.08 12.29 9.25
N LEU A 248 -17.94 10.98 9.45
CA LEU A 248 -17.83 10.01 8.37
C LEU A 248 -19.24 9.63 7.88
N SER A 249 -19.49 9.81 6.57
CA SER A 249 -20.79 9.53 5.95
C SER A 249 -21.14 8.03 5.99
N SER A 250 -22.41 7.74 5.71
CA SER A 250 -22.99 6.40 5.68
C SER A 250 -22.30 5.42 4.72
N ASP A 251 -21.63 5.92 3.67
CA ASP A 251 -20.82 5.13 2.74
C ASP A 251 -19.46 4.71 3.31
N ARG A 252 -18.99 5.37 4.38
CA ARG A 252 -17.67 5.25 5.01
C ARG A 252 -16.48 5.66 4.11
N LEU A 253 -16.75 6.47 3.10
CA LEU A 253 -15.75 7.04 2.17
C LEU A 253 -15.74 8.57 2.21
N ASN A 254 -16.91 9.19 2.31
CA ASN A 254 -17.08 10.64 2.34
C ASN A 254 -17.08 11.20 3.77
N CYS A 255 -16.68 12.47 3.89
CA CYS A 255 -16.65 13.20 5.15
C CYS A 255 -17.58 14.41 5.05
N GLU A 256 -18.63 14.42 5.86
CA GLU A 256 -19.62 15.49 5.92
C GLU A 256 -19.26 16.49 7.03
N ASP A 257 -19.64 17.75 6.83
CA ASP A 257 -19.32 18.86 7.72
C ASP A 257 -20.23 18.84 8.97
N ILE A 258 -19.65 18.88 10.17
CA ILE A 258 -20.44 18.84 11.41
C ILE A 258 -21.03 20.23 11.65
N ASP A 259 -22.32 20.40 11.40
CA ASP A 259 -23.03 21.66 11.73
C ASP A 259 -23.16 21.83 13.25
N GLU A 260 -22.12 22.42 13.84
CA GLU A 260 -22.02 22.66 15.27
C GLU A 260 -23.12 23.64 15.73
N CYS A 261 -23.47 24.61 14.89
CA CYS A 261 -24.53 25.60 15.14
C CYS A 261 -25.93 24.96 15.28
N ARG A 262 -26.22 23.87 14.55
CA ARG A 262 -27.42 23.04 14.74
C ARG A 262 -27.30 22.08 15.91
N THR A 263 -26.08 21.68 16.27
CA THR A 263 -25.79 20.74 17.36
C THR A 263 -25.92 21.38 18.75
N SER A 264 -25.62 22.67 18.90
CA SER A 264 -25.78 23.38 20.19
C SER A 264 -26.10 24.87 20.04
N SER A 265 -27.26 25.27 20.60
CA SER A 265 -27.73 26.67 20.62
C SER A 265 -26.95 27.61 21.53
N TYR A 266 -25.96 27.11 22.29
CA TYR A 266 -25.22 27.89 23.30
C TYR A 266 -23.74 28.12 22.92
N LEU A 267 -23.37 27.88 21.66
CA LEU A 267 -21.99 28.03 21.21
C LEU A 267 -21.52 29.48 21.08
N CYS A 268 -22.43 30.41 20.78
CA CYS A 268 -22.16 31.82 20.55
C CYS A 268 -23.19 32.67 21.29
N GLN A 269 -22.81 33.85 21.80
CA GLN A 269 -23.73 34.72 22.54
C GLN A 269 -24.80 35.41 21.66
N TYR A 270 -24.51 35.61 20.36
CA TYR A 270 -25.45 36.23 19.41
C TYR A 270 -25.77 35.32 18.22
N GLN A 271 -24.84 35.18 17.27
CA GLN A 271 -25.06 34.39 16.06
C GLN A 271 -23.92 33.39 15.86
N CYS A 272 -24.29 32.15 15.53
CA CYS A 272 -23.38 31.10 15.08
C CYS A 272 -23.47 31.01 13.55
N VAL A 273 -22.33 30.84 12.87
CA VAL A 273 -22.23 30.61 11.44
C VAL A 273 -21.37 29.37 11.22
N ASN A 274 -21.94 28.38 10.54
CA ASN A 274 -21.23 27.14 10.21
C ASN A 274 -20.32 27.35 8.99
N GLU A 275 -19.11 26.81 9.01
CA GLU A 275 -18.14 26.83 7.91
C GLU A 275 -17.45 25.45 7.79
N PRO A 276 -16.86 25.10 6.64
CA PRO A 276 -16.27 23.77 6.46
C PRO A 276 -15.16 23.44 7.48
N GLY A 277 -15.45 22.51 8.39
CA GLY A 277 -14.59 22.02 9.46
C GLY A 277 -14.55 22.87 10.73
N LYS A 278 -15.39 23.91 10.86
CA LYS A 278 -15.48 24.80 12.02
C LYS A 278 -16.68 25.76 11.95
N PHE A 279 -17.27 26.10 13.08
CA PHE A 279 -18.10 27.30 13.19
C PHE A 279 -17.29 28.56 13.53
N SER A 280 -17.85 29.72 13.20
CA SER A 280 -17.50 31.02 13.76
C SER A 280 -18.69 31.66 14.48
N CYS A 281 -18.39 32.54 15.43
CA CYS A 281 -19.40 33.39 16.07
C CYS A 281 -19.35 34.78 15.44
N MET A 282 -20.53 35.33 15.17
CA MET A 282 -20.70 36.73 14.78
C MET A 282 -21.36 37.53 15.90
N CYS A 283 -21.00 38.80 15.98
CA CYS A 283 -21.61 39.82 16.82
C CYS A 283 -22.25 40.89 15.93
N PRO A 284 -23.25 41.63 16.42
CA PRO A 284 -23.85 42.71 15.64
C PRO A 284 -22.94 43.94 15.60
N GLN A 285 -23.31 44.93 14.78
CA GLN A 285 -22.61 46.21 14.67
C GLN A 285 -22.44 46.89 16.05
N GLY A 286 -21.27 47.46 16.29
CA GLY A 286 -20.86 48.02 17.59
C GLY A 286 -20.26 47.00 18.57
N TYR A 287 -20.14 45.71 18.19
CA TYR A 287 -19.59 44.67 19.05
C TYR A 287 -18.52 43.82 18.37
N GLN A 288 -17.51 43.40 19.13
CA GLN A 288 -16.43 42.50 18.72
C GLN A 288 -16.53 41.13 19.41
N VAL A 289 -16.08 40.08 18.72
CA VAL A 289 -16.11 38.69 19.22
C VAL A 289 -14.91 38.43 20.14
N MET A 290 -15.16 38.06 21.39
CA MET A 290 -14.13 37.67 22.35
C MET A 290 -13.82 36.17 22.27
N ARG A 291 -12.65 35.76 22.79
CA ARG A 291 -12.24 34.33 22.88
C ARG A 291 -13.24 33.44 23.62
N SER A 292 -14.02 34.02 24.53
CA SER A 292 -15.14 33.41 25.25
C SER A 292 -16.41 33.21 24.40
N ARG A 293 -16.37 33.52 23.08
CA ARG A 293 -17.52 33.51 22.16
C ARG A 293 -18.66 34.47 22.55
N THR A 294 -18.30 35.46 23.38
CA THR A 294 -19.14 36.56 23.84
C THR A 294 -18.86 37.83 23.04
N CYS A 295 -19.88 38.66 22.87
CA CYS A 295 -19.82 39.95 22.21
C CYS A 295 -19.45 41.04 23.22
N GLN A 296 -18.29 41.68 23.04
CA GLN A 296 -17.90 42.86 23.80
C GLN A 296 -18.21 44.13 23.01
N ASP A 297 -18.75 45.12 23.69
CA ASP A 297 -18.94 46.49 23.23
C ASP A 297 -17.62 47.07 22.66
N ILE A 298 -17.67 47.65 21.47
CA ILE A 298 -16.55 48.42 20.91
C ILE A 298 -16.58 49.82 21.54
N ASN A 299 -15.42 50.32 21.96
CA ASN A 299 -15.30 51.71 22.42
C ASN A 299 -14.87 52.59 21.25
N GLU A 300 -15.82 53.11 20.47
CA GLU A 300 -15.47 53.98 19.34
C GLU A 300 -14.79 55.27 19.80
N CYS A 301 -15.08 55.77 21.01
CA CYS A 301 -14.40 56.93 21.59
C CYS A 301 -12.90 56.70 21.89
N GLU A 302 -12.45 55.44 22.01
CA GLU A 302 -11.03 55.07 22.17
C GLU A 302 -10.37 54.64 20.86
N THR A 303 -11.15 54.37 19.80
CA THR A 303 -10.64 53.72 18.56
C THR A 303 -10.76 54.57 17.29
N THR A 304 -11.89 55.25 17.07
CA THR A 304 -12.11 56.13 15.90
C THR A 304 -12.35 57.59 16.29
N ASN A 305 -13.13 57.82 17.34
CA ASN A 305 -13.48 59.13 17.92
C ASN A 305 -13.87 60.18 16.85
N GLU A 306 -14.88 59.87 16.05
CA GLU A 306 -15.31 60.68 14.88
C GLU A 306 -16.04 62.00 15.26
N CYS A 307 -15.95 62.42 16.53
CA CYS A 307 -16.59 63.64 17.04
C CYS A 307 -15.79 64.90 16.74
N ARG A 308 -16.48 66.04 16.67
CA ARG A 308 -15.87 67.34 16.36
C ARG A 308 -15.06 67.92 17.52
N GLU A 309 -14.23 68.93 17.23
CA GLU A 309 -13.45 69.65 18.24
C GLU A 309 -14.31 70.42 19.27
N ASP A 310 -15.56 70.74 18.95
CA ASP A 310 -16.54 71.34 19.87
C ASP A 310 -17.40 70.30 20.62
N GLU A 311 -17.19 69.01 20.37
CA GLU A 311 -17.96 67.88 20.90
C GLU A 311 -17.12 66.96 21.80
N MET A 312 -17.77 66.31 22.77
CA MET A 312 -17.22 65.19 23.55
C MET A 312 -17.83 63.88 23.05
N CYS A 313 -17.00 62.85 22.86
CA CYS A 313 -17.48 61.52 22.55
C CYS A 313 -17.99 60.83 23.82
N TRP A 314 -19.12 60.13 23.71
CA TRP A 314 -19.70 59.31 24.77
C TRP A 314 -20.03 57.91 24.24
N ASN A 315 -19.38 56.88 24.79
CA ASN A 315 -19.65 55.49 24.42
C ASN A 315 -20.91 54.95 25.10
N TYR A 316 -21.66 54.13 24.39
CA TYR A 316 -22.78 53.36 24.92
C TYR A 316 -22.79 51.96 24.31
N HIS A 317 -23.67 51.09 24.81
CA HIS A 317 -23.72 49.71 24.36
C HIS A 317 -24.23 49.61 22.91
N GLY A 318 -23.35 49.23 21.99
CA GLY A 318 -23.63 49.18 20.55
C GLY A 318 -23.44 50.52 19.81
N GLY A 319 -22.58 51.41 20.29
CA GLY A 319 -22.12 52.57 19.54
C GLY A 319 -21.74 53.79 20.39
N PHE A 320 -21.39 54.89 19.73
CA PHE A 320 -21.04 56.16 20.37
C PHE A 320 -21.97 57.30 19.97
N ARG A 321 -21.96 58.37 20.76
CA ARG A 321 -22.58 59.64 20.40
C ARG A 321 -21.70 60.83 20.78
N CYS A 322 -21.66 61.81 19.89
CA CYS A 322 -21.05 63.11 20.12
C CYS A 322 -22.04 64.06 20.82
N TYR A 323 -21.59 64.73 21.87
CA TYR A 323 -22.38 65.72 22.62
C TYR A 323 -21.63 67.06 22.68
N PRO A 324 -22.29 68.23 22.62
CA PRO A 324 -21.61 69.52 22.71
C PRO A 324 -20.81 69.69 24.01
N ARG A 325 -19.57 70.19 23.93
CA ARG A 325 -18.74 70.51 25.12
C ARG A 325 -19.37 71.58 25.99
N ASN A 326 -20.16 72.47 25.41
CA ASN A 326 -21.06 73.37 26.12
C ASN A 326 -22.53 72.96 25.89
N PRO A 327 -23.16 72.19 26.81
CA PRO A 327 -24.57 71.83 26.73
C PRO A 327 -25.51 72.91 27.33
N CYS A 328 -24.98 74.07 27.75
CA CYS A 328 -25.79 75.11 28.37
C CYS A 328 -26.59 75.90 27.34
N GLN A 329 -27.91 75.88 27.48
CA GLN A 329 -28.84 76.71 26.73
C GLN A 329 -28.93 78.10 27.38
N ASP A 330 -29.19 79.15 26.60
CA ASP A 330 -29.43 80.48 27.15
C ASP A 330 -30.57 80.48 28.19
N PRO A 331 -30.44 81.19 29.32
CA PRO A 331 -29.38 82.14 29.69
C PRO A 331 -28.27 81.54 30.58
N TYR A 332 -28.06 80.21 30.58
CA TYR A 332 -27.11 79.56 31.48
C TYR A 332 -25.66 79.65 30.98
N ILE A 333 -24.72 79.84 31.91
CA ILE A 333 -23.28 79.87 31.63
C ILE A 333 -22.64 78.60 32.20
N LEU A 334 -21.78 77.93 31.43
CA LEU A 334 -21.01 76.77 31.88
C LEU A 334 -19.92 77.19 32.89
N THR A 335 -19.91 76.60 34.08
CA THR A 335 -18.82 76.76 35.04
C THR A 335 -17.75 75.67 34.87
N SER A 336 -16.56 75.91 35.43
CA SER A 336 -15.46 74.95 35.54
C SER A 336 -15.80 73.66 36.30
N GLU A 337 -16.98 73.58 36.91
CA GLU A 337 -17.51 72.40 37.63
C GLU A 337 -18.46 71.57 36.74
N ASN A 338 -18.42 71.79 35.41
CA ASN A 338 -19.33 71.23 34.39
C ASN A 338 -20.81 71.38 34.76
N ARG A 339 -21.18 72.55 35.28
CA ARG A 339 -22.54 72.91 35.67
C ARG A 339 -22.96 74.18 34.94
N CYS A 340 -24.12 74.15 34.30
CA CYS A 340 -24.77 75.32 33.73
C CYS A 340 -25.40 76.12 34.88
N VAL A 341 -24.93 77.34 35.14
CA VAL A 341 -25.43 78.20 36.23
C VAL A 341 -26.10 79.43 35.65
N CYS A 342 -27.26 79.81 36.21
CA CYS A 342 -28.00 80.99 35.79
C CYS A 342 -27.39 82.24 36.45
N PRO A 343 -26.91 83.25 35.70
CA PRO A 343 -26.24 84.40 36.28
C PRO A 343 -27.21 85.30 37.07
N VAL A 344 -26.84 85.62 38.32
CA VAL A 344 -27.69 86.39 39.26
C VAL A 344 -28.05 87.82 38.78
N SER A 345 -27.36 88.33 37.77
CA SER A 345 -27.65 89.60 37.09
C SER A 345 -28.85 89.54 36.14
N ASN A 346 -29.26 88.35 35.69
CA ASN A 346 -30.39 88.18 34.78
C ASN A 346 -31.70 87.96 35.56
N ALA A 347 -32.69 88.82 35.33
CA ALA A 347 -33.99 88.74 36.01
C ALA A 347 -34.75 87.43 35.74
N VAL A 348 -34.57 86.81 34.56
CA VAL A 348 -35.19 85.53 34.19
C VAL A 348 -34.75 84.39 35.13
N CYS A 349 -33.53 84.45 35.67
CA CYS A 349 -33.00 83.47 36.61
C CYS A 349 -33.77 83.37 37.94
N ARG A 350 -34.82 84.16 38.17
CA ARG A 350 -35.70 84.03 39.34
C ARG A 350 -36.79 82.96 39.18
N GLU A 351 -37.15 82.62 37.94
CA GLU A 351 -38.28 81.72 37.64
C GLU A 351 -37.84 80.35 37.11
N ILE A 352 -36.57 80.22 36.71
CA ILE A 352 -35.94 78.97 36.24
C ILE A 352 -34.93 78.42 37.27
N PRO A 353 -34.54 77.13 37.20
CA PRO A 353 -33.57 76.55 38.12
C PRO A 353 -32.26 77.35 38.19
N GLN A 354 -31.68 77.51 39.37
CA GLN A 354 -30.40 78.21 39.55
C GLN A 354 -29.24 77.49 38.83
N SER A 355 -29.34 76.17 38.67
CA SER A 355 -28.39 75.41 37.87
C SER A 355 -28.98 74.18 37.20
N ILE A 356 -28.34 73.77 36.11
CA ILE A 356 -28.57 72.52 35.38
C ILE A 356 -27.25 71.77 35.27
N VAL A 357 -27.25 70.48 35.58
CA VAL A 357 -26.14 69.55 35.32
C VAL A 357 -26.59 68.55 34.27
N TYR A 358 -25.77 68.34 33.25
CA TYR A 358 -26.01 67.30 32.23
C TYR A 358 -25.19 66.05 32.57
N LYS A 359 -25.81 64.88 32.49
CA LYS A 359 -25.15 63.57 32.60
C LYS A 359 -25.67 62.60 31.55
N TYR A 360 -24.79 61.71 31.15
CA TYR A 360 -25.03 60.64 30.18
C TYR A 360 -24.73 59.30 30.85
N MET A 361 -25.47 58.26 30.51
CA MET A 361 -25.18 56.88 30.93
C MET A 361 -25.68 55.88 29.90
N SER A 362 -25.02 54.71 29.83
CA SER A 362 -25.44 53.56 29.03
C SER A 362 -26.09 52.51 29.93
N ILE A 363 -27.14 51.83 29.46
CA ILE A 363 -27.64 50.58 30.03
C ILE A 363 -27.93 49.54 28.95
N ARG A 364 -27.84 48.26 29.31
CA ARG A 364 -28.34 47.14 28.48
C ARG A 364 -29.87 47.04 28.63
N SER A 365 -30.55 46.56 27.59
CA SER A 365 -32.01 46.41 27.59
C SER A 365 -32.53 45.19 28.39
N ASP A 366 -31.67 44.20 28.66
CA ASP A 366 -31.96 43.02 29.49
C ASP A 366 -31.86 43.27 31.01
N ARG A 367 -31.48 44.49 31.44
CA ARG A 367 -31.21 44.78 32.84
C ARG A 367 -32.41 44.42 33.72
N SER A 368 -32.17 43.57 34.71
CA SER A 368 -33.18 43.13 35.68
C SER A 368 -33.81 44.30 36.43
N VAL A 369 -35.10 44.15 36.76
CA VAL A 369 -35.88 45.15 37.51
C VAL A 369 -36.61 44.49 38.70
N PRO A 370 -36.75 45.19 39.84
CA PRO A 370 -36.24 46.53 40.11
C PRO A 370 -34.71 46.55 40.28
N SER A 371 -34.04 47.59 39.79
CA SER A 371 -32.60 47.79 40.01
C SER A 371 -32.22 49.26 40.19
N ASP A 372 -31.33 49.52 41.14
CA ASP A 372 -30.72 50.84 41.31
C ASP A 372 -29.86 51.16 40.08
N ILE A 373 -29.99 52.37 39.51
CA ILE A 373 -29.28 52.76 38.27
C ILE A 373 -28.46 54.05 38.37
N PHE A 374 -28.87 55.04 39.17
CA PHE A 374 -28.14 56.31 39.27
C PHE A 374 -28.30 56.97 40.64
N GLN A 375 -27.18 57.27 41.32
CA GLN A 375 -27.20 57.97 42.60
C GLN A 375 -27.02 59.47 42.42
N ILE A 376 -27.97 60.25 42.97
CA ILE A 376 -27.91 61.70 43.07
C ILE A 376 -27.35 62.08 44.45
N GLN A 377 -26.45 63.06 44.50
CA GLN A 377 -25.93 63.64 45.74
C GLN A 377 -25.90 65.17 45.66
N ALA A 378 -26.35 65.83 46.72
CA ALA A 378 -26.28 67.28 46.88
C ALA A 378 -24.84 67.70 47.25
N THR A 379 -24.28 68.66 46.52
CA THR A 379 -22.97 69.26 46.84
C THR A 379 -23.06 70.36 47.88
N THR A 380 -24.20 71.06 47.97
CA THR A 380 -24.42 72.19 48.89
C THR A 380 -25.12 71.74 50.17
N ILE A 381 -24.36 71.56 51.26
CA ILE A 381 -24.89 71.29 52.59
C ILE A 381 -24.91 72.59 53.41
N PHE A 382 -25.92 73.44 53.16
CA PHE A 382 -26.13 74.63 53.99
C PHE A 382 -26.71 74.21 55.34
N ALA A 383 -26.15 74.71 56.45
CA ALA A 383 -26.71 74.51 57.78
C ALA A 383 -28.17 74.99 57.83
N ASN A 384 -29.04 74.23 58.48
CA ASN A 384 -30.48 74.48 58.58
C ASN A 384 -31.22 74.54 57.23
N THR A 385 -30.82 73.72 56.25
CA THR A 385 -31.59 73.48 55.01
C THR A 385 -32.02 72.02 54.87
N ILE A 386 -33.12 71.81 54.14
CA ILE A 386 -33.69 70.52 53.77
C ILE A 386 -33.62 70.39 52.26
N ASN A 387 -33.09 69.27 51.76
CA ASN A 387 -33.14 68.92 50.34
C ASN A 387 -34.26 67.92 50.08
N THR A 388 -35.08 68.20 49.06
CA THR A 388 -36.10 67.29 48.53
C THR A 388 -35.77 67.00 47.07
N PHE A 389 -35.66 65.72 46.72
CA PHE A 389 -35.40 65.27 45.36
C PHE A 389 -36.71 64.76 44.73
N ARG A 390 -36.98 65.13 43.47
CA ARG A 390 -38.14 64.63 42.72
C ARG A 390 -37.81 64.42 41.24
N ILE A 391 -38.54 63.53 40.59
CA ILE A 391 -38.55 63.46 39.11
C ILE A 391 -39.42 64.63 38.61
N LYS A 392 -38.93 65.35 37.60
CA LYS A 392 -39.56 66.54 37.02
C LYS A 392 -40.25 66.24 35.68
N SER A 393 -39.62 65.42 34.84
CA SER A 393 -40.13 64.95 33.55
C SER A 393 -39.37 63.68 33.13
N GLY A 394 -39.80 63.01 32.05
CA GLY A 394 -39.10 61.82 31.52
C GLY A 394 -39.44 60.50 32.20
N ASN A 395 -40.58 60.43 32.91
CA ASN A 395 -41.08 59.22 33.59
C ASN A 395 -42.58 59.02 33.35
N GLU A 396 -43.01 59.33 32.13
CA GLU A 396 -44.43 59.39 31.75
C GLU A 396 -45.10 58.01 31.74
N ASN A 397 -44.35 56.94 31.48
CA ASN A 397 -44.86 55.57 31.53
C ASN A 397 -44.57 54.89 32.88
N GLY A 398 -43.95 55.58 33.85
CA GLY A 398 -43.60 55.05 35.17
C GLY A 398 -42.52 53.97 35.12
N GLU A 399 -41.48 54.16 34.29
CA GLU A 399 -40.31 53.29 34.20
C GLU A 399 -39.34 53.46 35.38
N PHE A 400 -39.37 54.60 36.05
CA PHE A 400 -38.43 55.01 37.10
C PHE A 400 -39.15 55.31 38.43
N TYR A 401 -38.45 55.06 39.53
CA TYR A 401 -38.81 55.46 40.88
C TYR A 401 -37.62 56.15 41.56
N LEU A 402 -37.86 57.21 42.34
CA LEU A 402 -36.80 57.94 43.04
C LEU A 402 -36.87 57.67 44.54
N ARG A 403 -35.95 56.85 45.04
CA ARG A 403 -35.86 56.45 46.45
C ARG A 403 -34.92 57.40 47.18
N GLN A 404 -35.41 58.27 48.07
CA GLN A 404 -34.52 59.07 48.91
C GLN A 404 -33.69 58.16 49.82
N THR A 405 -32.36 58.36 49.85
CA THR A 405 -31.42 57.53 50.63
C THR A 405 -30.78 58.28 51.79
N SER A 406 -30.74 59.61 51.75
CA SER A 406 -30.35 60.45 52.89
C SER A 406 -30.92 61.89 52.75
N PRO A 407 -30.73 62.78 53.74
CA PRO A 407 -31.02 64.22 53.59
C PRO A 407 -30.22 64.94 52.49
N VAL A 408 -29.21 64.29 51.91
CA VAL A 408 -28.35 64.83 50.85
C VAL A 408 -28.21 63.90 49.64
N SER A 409 -28.98 62.80 49.56
CA SER A 409 -28.89 61.86 48.43
C SER A 409 -30.19 61.10 48.14
N ALA A 410 -30.35 60.70 46.88
CA ALA A 410 -31.42 59.84 46.40
C ALA A 410 -30.89 58.86 45.34
N MET A 411 -31.55 57.72 45.20
CA MET A 411 -31.26 56.70 44.20
C MET A 411 -32.40 56.66 43.17
N LEU A 412 -32.06 56.81 41.89
CA LEU A 412 -32.94 56.48 40.79
C LEU A 412 -32.95 54.96 40.61
N VAL A 413 -34.13 54.38 40.71
CA VAL A 413 -34.40 52.94 40.61
C VAL A 413 -35.19 52.70 39.32
N LEU A 414 -34.69 51.82 38.47
CA LEU A 414 -35.41 51.33 37.31
C LEU A 414 -36.42 50.28 37.78
N VAL A 415 -37.70 50.46 37.47
CA VAL A 415 -38.81 49.57 37.89
C VAL A 415 -39.54 48.90 36.72
N LYS A 416 -39.24 49.29 35.48
CA LYS A 416 -39.65 48.61 34.23
C LYS A 416 -38.45 48.48 33.31
N THR A 417 -38.36 47.41 32.52
CA THR A 417 -37.31 47.27 31.50
C THR A 417 -37.43 48.38 30.45
N LEU A 418 -36.30 48.92 29.98
CA LEU A 418 -36.28 49.87 28.87
C LEU A 418 -35.98 49.14 27.56
N THR A 419 -36.71 49.48 26.51
CA THR A 419 -36.53 48.90 25.17
C THR A 419 -35.59 49.77 24.35
N GLY A 420 -34.48 49.19 23.90
CA GLY A 420 -33.51 49.83 23.01
C GLY A 420 -33.75 49.48 21.53
N PRO A 421 -33.05 50.16 20.59
CA PRO A 421 -32.20 51.33 20.82
C PRO A 421 -33.05 52.59 21.03
N ARG A 422 -32.94 53.21 22.21
CA ARG A 422 -33.69 54.42 22.55
C ARG A 422 -32.98 55.24 23.62
N GLU A 423 -33.20 56.55 23.59
CA GLU A 423 -32.78 57.46 24.65
C GLU A 423 -33.97 57.86 25.54
N HIS A 424 -33.73 57.87 26.84
CA HIS A 424 -34.66 58.36 27.85
C HIS A 424 -33.99 59.54 28.57
N ILE A 425 -34.57 60.74 28.43
CA ILE A 425 -34.09 61.95 29.10
C ILE A 425 -34.96 62.16 30.34
N VAL A 426 -34.36 62.05 31.52
CA VAL A 426 -35.03 62.18 32.82
C VAL A 426 -34.50 63.44 33.51
N ASP A 427 -35.36 64.43 33.74
CA ASP A 427 -35.01 65.60 34.55
C ASP A 427 -35.29 65.29 36.03
N LEU A 428 -34.25 65.40 36.86
CA LEU A 428 -34.27 65.12 38.29
C LEU A 428 -34.04 66.43 39.04
N GLU A 429 -35.02 66.92 39.77
CA GLU A 429 -34.98 68.24 40.42
C GLU A 429 -34.69 68.10 41.92
N MET A 430 -33.63 68.78 42.36
CA MET A 430 -33.37 69.04 43.77
C MET A 430 -33.97 70.40 44.13
N LEU A 431 -34.80 70.43 45.17
CA LEU A 431 -35.29 71.63 45.83
C LEU A 431 -34.61 71.75 47.20
N THR A 432 -33.89 72.83 47.43
CA THR A 432 -33.30 73.13 48.75
C THR A 432 -34.09 74.25 49.39
N VAL A 433 -34.61 73.99 50.59
CA VAL A 433 -35.44 74.93 51.36
C VAL A 433 -34.80 75.18 52.73
N ASN A 434 -34.78 76.42 53.22
CA ASN A 434 -34.35 76.70 54.60
C ASN A 434 -35.38 76.21 55.65
N SER A 435 -34.96 76.07 56.91
CA SER A 435 -35.80 75.62 58.03
C SER A 435 -37.03 76.51 58.33
N ILE A 436 -37.14 77.67 57.67
CA ILE A 436 -38.23 78.65 57.82
C ILE A 436 -39.18 78.60 56.60
N GLY A 437 -38.87 77.81 55.57
CA GLY A 437 -39.69 77.65 54.36
C GLY A 437 -39.57 78.79 53.33
N THR A 438 -38.74 79.80 53.57
CA THR A 438 -38.71 81.07 52.85
C THR A 438 -37.65 81.16 51.74
N TYR A 439 -36.48 80.56 51.93
CA TYR A 439 -35.44 80.51 50.89
C TYR A 439 -35.57 79.21 50.11
N ARG A 440 -35.89 79.29 48.82
CA ARG A 440 -36.04 78.15 47.90
C ARG A 440 -35.07 78.32 46.73
N THR A 441 -34.09 77.43 46.64
CA THR A 441 -33.29 77.25 45.42
C THR A 441 -33.63 75.91 44.75
N SER A 442 -33.40 75.84 43.45
CA SER A 442 -33.67 74.65 42.63
C SER A 442 -32.51 74.38 41.70
N SER A 443 -32.10 73.12 41.61
CA SER A 443 -31.11 72.63 40.65
C SER A 443 -31.67 71.39 39.94
N VAL A 444 -31.45 71.28 38.63
CA VAL A 444 -31.89 70.14 37.82
C VAL A 444 -30.68 69.33 37.36
N LEU A 445 -30.76 68.02 37.50
CA LEU A 445 -29.90 67.05 36.82
C LEU A 445 -30.68 66.51 35.62
N ARG A 446 -30.23 66.82 34.41
CA ARG A 446 -30.74 66.21 33.18
C ARG A 446 -29.91 64.96 32.89
N LEU A 447 -30.51 63.80 33.13
CA LEU A 447 -29.87 62.49 32.93
C LEU A 447 -30.37 61.89 31.61
N THR A 448 -29.47 61.72 30.65
CA THR A 448 -29.74 61.03 29.39
C THR A 448 -29.28 59.58 29.52
N ILE A 449 -30.24 58.65 29.45
CA ILE A 449 -30.02 57.21 29.53
C ILE A 449 -30.13 56.65 28.13
N ILE A 450 -29.02 56.16 27.58
CA ILE A 450 -28.95 55.49 26.28
C ILE A 450 -29.12 53.99 26.52
N VAL A 451 -30.13 53.39 25.90
CA VAL A 451 -30.44 51.96 26.02
C VAL A 451 -29.89 51.25 24.78
N GLY A 452 -28.98 50.31 24.98
CA GLY A 452 -28.35 49.56 23.89
C GLY A 452 -29.35 48.74 23.07
N PRO A 453 -29.11 48.54 21.75
CA PRO A 453 -30.03 47.82 20.86
C PRO A 453 -30.16 46.32 21.19
N PHE A 454 -29.22 45.75 21.93
CA PHE A 454 -29.15 44.30 22.21
C PHE A 454 -29.22 43.97 23.69
N SER A 455 -29.56 42.71 23.96
CA SER A 455 -30.05 42.20 25.25
C SER A 455 -29.30 40.93 25.72
N PHE A 456 -28.03 40.77 25.31
CA PHE A 456 -27.21 39.59 25.58
C PHE A 456 -25.95 39.94 26.38
#